data_AF-A0A3M8FRF4-F1
#
_entry.id   AF-A0A3M8FRF4-F1
#
_cell.length_a   1.000
_cell.length_b   1.000
_cell.length_c   1.000
_cell.angle_alpha   90.00
_cell.angle_beta   90.00
_cell.angle_gamma   90.00
#
_symmetry.space_group_name_H-M   'P 1'
#
loop_
_entity.id
_entity.type
_entity.pdbx_description
1 polymer ?
#
loop_
_entity_poly.entity_id
_entity_poly.type
_entity_poly.pdbx_seq_one_letter_code
_entity_poly.pdbx_strand_id
1 'polypeptide(L)'
;MTERGPITHEFEPLVYDSAEEDGLNTAPKKRARKERAPRRSVRQRWRDFVAARTDTPERARKFKRNSIIAGSIALLAAGFGAYMMLRPYPQPDYEDDPLDEIFNYTLFQNEFNNLPVEERVRLVGSLVKRVESMGGSDGTLLAAFAAGISGAARDQLEENASQLMLDFMDHFAKDYDTTGDPAAQEDNIRQLIVDMTRLAEEFDGRPTGKSDEQIMEEAFAQAERDQRVFRDPNRGPSLAGVSRFTNMMENRVGARGTPHQRARITRMMRDMTRYLRNEDLATGEPKGGG
;
A
#
# COMPACT_ATOMS: atom_id res chain seq x y z
N MET A 1 -27.96 -3.95 -46.59
CA MET A 1 -28.62 -2.63 -46.41
C MET A 1 -29.93 -2.90 -45.69
N THR A 2 -29.95 -2.65 -44.39
CA THR A 2 -31.13 -2.84 -43.53
C THR A 2 -31.07 -1.75 -42.49
N GLU A 3 -31.86 -0.70 -42.70
CA GLU A 3 -31.99 0.47 -41.82
C GLU A 3 -32.65 0.04 -40.50
N ARG A 4 -31.98 0.32 -39.38
CA ARG A 4 -32.60 0.29 -38.05
C ARG A 4 -32.93 1.72 -37.66
N GLY A 5 -34.23 2.01 -37.55
CA GLY A 5 -34.75 3.29 -37.07
C GLY A 5 -34.44 3.53 -35.59
N PRO A 6 -34.54 4.79 -35.13
CA PRO A 6 -34.13 5.20 -33.79
C PRO A 6 -35.18 4.83 -32.74
N ILE A 7 -34.72 4.22 -31.64
CA ILE A 7 -35.51 3.93 -30.44
C ILE A 7 -35.53 5.20 -29.59
N THR A 8 -36.67 5.91 -29.58
CA THR A 8 -36.94 6.98 -28.63
C THR A 8 -37.43 6.37 -27.32
N HIS A 9 -36.61 6.44 -26.27
CA HIS A 9 -37.03 6.15 -24.91
C HIS A 9 -37.77 7.38 -24.35
N GLU A 10 -39.10 7.33 -24.33
CA GLU A 10 -39.93 8.23 -23.54
C GLU A 10 -39.65 7.97 -22.05
N PHE A 11 -39.15 8.99 -21.36
CA PHE A 11 -39.05 9.01 -19.90
C PHE A 11 -40.43 9.29 -19.32
N GLU A 12 -41.09 8.28 -18.77
CA GLU A 12 -42.23 8.47 -17.88
C GLU A 12 -41.73 9.08 -16.55
N PRO A 13 -42.25 10.24 -16.13
CA PRO A 13 -41.92 10.79 -14.83
C PRO A 13 -42.59 9.95 -13.73
N LEU A 14 -41.77 9.48 -12.78
CA LEU A 14 -42.23 8.87 -11.53
C LEU A 14 -43.10 9.88 -10.75
N VAL A 15 -44.42 9.70 -10.86
CA VAL A 15 -45.41 10.34 -10.00
C VAL A 15 -45.24 9.76 -8.60
N TYR A 16 -44.69 10.56 -7.68
CA TYR A 16 -44.66 10.23 -6.27
C TYR A 16 -46.09 10.37 -5.73
N ASP A 17 -46.71 9.23 -5.43
CA ASP A 17 -48.01 9.15 -4.76
C ASP A 17 -47.81 9.53 -3.28
N SER A 18 -48.00 10.82 -2.99
CA SER A 18 -48.09 11.36 -1.63
C SER A 18 -49.46 11.03 -1.06
N ALA A 19 -49.62 9.81 -0.59
CA ALA A 19 -50.81 9.33 0.09
C ALA A 19 -50.63 9.39 1.62
N GLU A 20 -51.62 10.04 2.25
CA GLU A 20 -52.10 9.82 3.62
C GLU A 20 -51.31 10.43 4.78
N GLU A 21 -51.44 11.76 4.92
CA GLU A 21 -51.57 12.38 6.23
C GLU A 21 -52.90 11.96 6.87
N ASP A 22 -52.91 10.80 7.52
CA ASP A 22 -54.05 10.37 8.33
C ASP A 22 -53.92 10.98 9.74
N GLY A 23 -54.66 12.07 9.93
CA GLY A 23 -54.76 12.82 11.17
C GLY A 23 -55.45 12.02 12.27
N LEU A 24 -54.71 11.14 12.94
CA LEU A 24 -55.15 10.55 14.20
C LEU A 24 -54.88 11.50 15.37
N ASN A 25 -55.91 12.29 15.65
CA ASN A 25 -56.10 13.04 16.90
C ASN A 25 -56.22 12.05 18.08
N THR A 26 -55.09 11.55 18.58
CA THR A 26 -55.04 10.80 19.83
C THR A 26 -54.74 11.76 20.98
N ALA A 27 -55.75 12.01 21.81
CA ALA A 27 -55.62 12.71 23.08
C ALA A 27 -54.39 12.22 23.88
N PRO A 28 -53.65 13.12 24.56
CA PRO A 28 -52.46 12.74 25.31
C PRO A 28 -52.86 11.87 26.50
N LYS A 29 -52.80 10.54 26.33
CA LYS A 29 -52.83 9.60 27.45
C LYS A 29 -51.63 9.93 28.32
N LYS A 30 -51.88 10.58 29.47
CA LYS A 30 -50.92 10.78 30.56
C LYS A 30 -50.42 9.40 31.00
N ARG A 31 -49.37 8.91 30.34
CA ARG A 31 -48.64 7.72 30.76
C ARG A 31 -48.04 8.08 32.12
N ALA A 32 -48.60 7.49 33.17
CA ALA A 32 -48.03 7.56 34.51
C ALA A 32 -46.53 7.29 34.39
N ARG A 33 -45.74 8.31 34.72
CA ARG A 33 -44.28 8.26 34.68
C ARG A 33 -43.87 7.17 35.66
N LYS A 34 -43.66 5.94 35.17
CA LYS A 34 -43.05 4.86 35.95
C LYS A 34 -41.75 5.44 36.48
N GLU A 35 -41.70 5.71 37.78
CA GLU A 35 -40.51 6.14 38.48
C GLU A 35 -39.41 5.14 38.12
N ARG A 36 -38.44 5.60 37.31
CA ARG A 36 -37.32 4.77 36.90
C ARG A 36 -36.56 4.47 38.18
N ALA A 37 -36.55 3.20 38.60
CA ALA A 37 -35.79 2.75 39.76
C ALA A 37 -34.37 3.35 39.69
N PRO A 38 -33.84 3.88 40.81
CA PRO A 38 -32.57 4.59 40.81
C PRO A 38 -31.49 3.71 40.17
N ARG A 39 -30.74 4.28 39.23
CA ARG A 39 -29.64 3.59 38.54
C ARG A 39 -28.61 3.16 39.60
N ARG A 40 -28.73 1.92 40.08
CA ARG A 40 -27.77 1.33 41.02
C ARG A 40 -26.38 1.42 40.41
N SER A 41 -25.45 1.98 41.16
CA SER A 41 -24.07 2.10 40.70
C SER A 41 -23.46 0.70 40.50
N VAL A 42 -22.52 0.58 39.56
CA VAL A 42 -21.81 -0.68 39.28
C VAL A 42 -21.20 -1.25 40.57
N ARG A 43 -20.71 -0.37 41.47
CA ARG A 43 -20.20 -0.74 42.80
C ARG A 43 -21.25 -1.35 43.73
N GLN A 44 -22.50 -0.90 43.69
CA GLN A 44 -23.59 -1.49 44.48
C GLN A 44 -23.98 -2.86 43.93
N ARG A 45 -24.11 -2.99 42.61
CA ARG A 45 -24.40 -4.28 41.96
C ARG A 45 -23.31 -5.32 42.27
N TRP A 46 -22.05 -4.90 42.28
CA TRP A 46 -20.94 -5.79 42.61
C TRP A 46 -20.93 -6.22 44.08
N ARG A 47 -21.22 -5.30 45.01
CA ARG A 47 -21.34 -5.63 46.43
C ARG A 47 -22.49 -6.60 46.71
N ASP A 48 -23.66 -6.36 46.13
CA ASP A 48 -24.83 -7.24 46.27
C ASP A 48 -24.52 -8.65 45.71
N PHE A 49 -23.82 -8.72 44.58
CA PHE A 49 -23.40 -9.99 43.97
C PHE A 49 -22.41 -10.77 44.84
N VAL A 50 -21.40 -10.10 45.39
CA VAL A 50 -20.41 -10.74 46.28
C VAL A 50 -21.09 -11.20 47.57
N ALA A 51 -21.91 -10.34 48.19
CA ALA A 51 -22.61 -10.66 49.43
C ALA A 51 -23.53 -11.89 49.28
N ALA A 52 -24.26 -12.00 48.16
CA ALA A 52 -25.10 -13.16 47.86
C ALA A 52 -24.32 -14.48 47.66
N ARG A 53 -23.02 -14.40 47.36
CA ARG A 53 -22.14 -15.57 47.14
C ARG A 53 -21.25 -15.91 48.33
N THR A 54 -21.22 -15.07 49.36
CA THR A 54 -20.42 -15.23 50.59
C THR A 54 -21.28 -15.30 51.86
N ASP A 55 -22.57 -15.56 51.73
CA ASP A 55 -23.56 -15.61 52.82
C ASP A 55 -23.26 -16.69 53.88
N THR A 56 -22.56 -17.76 53.50
CA THR A 56 -22.14 -18.86 54.38
C THR A 56 -20.64 -19.11 54.28
N PRO A 57 -19.98 -19.58 55.36
CA PRO A 57 -18.53 -19.79 55.38
C PRO A 57 -18.05 -20.82 54.35
N GLU A 58 -18.86 -21.83 54.02
CA GLU A 58 -18.54 -22.79 52.95
C GLU A 58 -18.61 -22.19 51.55
N ARG A 59 -19.66 -21.38 51.27
CA ARG A 59 -19.81 -20.70 49.98
C ARG A 59 -18.75 -19.62 49.81
N ALA A 60 -18.36 -18.91 50.87
CA ALA A 60 -17.27 -17.95 50.85
C ALA A 60 -15.92 -18.58 50.48
N ARG A 61 -15.60 -19.77 51.03
CA ARG A 61 -14.39 -20.53 50.65
C ARG A 61 -14.43 -20.98 49.19
N LYS A 62 -15.56 -21.51 48.72
CA LYS A 62 -15.74 -21.90 47.30
C LYS A 62 -15.67 -20.70 46.36
N PHE A 63 -16.28 -19.57 46.73
CA PHE A 63 -16.24 -18.33 45.97
C PHE A 63 -14.82 -17.79 45.87
N LYS A 64 -14.06 -17.75 46.98
CA LYS A 64 -12.65 -17.34 46.99
C LYS A 64 -11.79 -18.22 46.09
N ARG A 65 -11.96 -19.55 46.15
CA ARG A 65 -11.21 -20.47 45.28
C ARG A 65 -11.57 -20.26 43.80
N ASN A 66 -12.86 -20.16 43.50
CA ASN A 66 -13.32 -19.97 42.13
C ASN A 66 -12.96 -18.59 41.57
N SER A 67 -12.93 -17.54 42.40
CA SER A 67 -12.51 -16.21 42.00
C SER A 67 -11.01 -16.14 41.72
N ILE A 68 -10.19 -16.88 42.48
CA ILE A 68 -8.76 -17.02 42.20
C ILE A 68 -8.57 -17.72 40.85
N ILE A 69 -9.23 -18.86 40.62
CA ILE A 69 -9.14 -19.60 39.36
C ILE A 69 -9.60 -18.73 38.17
N ALA A 70 -10.76 -18.09 38.30
CA ALA A 70 -11.29 -17.22 37.26
C ALA A 70 -10.37 -16.00 37.00
N GLY A 71 -9.80 -15.42 38.07
CA GLY A 71 -8.82 -14.35 37.96
C GLY A 71 -7.54 -14.79 37.25
N SER A 72 -7.01 -15.97 37.57
CA SER A 72 -5.84 -16.55 36.89
C SER A 72 -6.11 -16.83 35.42
N ILE A 73 -7.27 -17.37 35.06
CA ILE A 73 -7.65 -17.59 33.65
C ILE A 73 -7.77 -16.25 32.91
N ALA A 74 -8.39 -15.25 33.53
CA ALA A 74 -8.52 -13.92 32.93
C ALA A 74 -7.14 -13.26 32.72
N LEU A 75 -6.21 -13.43 33.66
CA LEU A 75 -4.82 -12.95 33.51
C LEU A 75 -4.08 -13.67 32.40
N LEU A 76 -4.21 -15.00 32.28
CA LEU A 76 -3.60 -15.76 31.19
C LEU A 76 -4.19 -15.37 29.83
N ALA A 77 -5.51 -15.20 29.74
CA ALA A 77 -6.18 -14.75 28.52
C ALA A 77 -5.76 -13.32 28.14
N ALA A 78 -5.66 -12.42 29.11
CA ALA A 78 -5.17 -11.06 28.88
C ALA A 78 -3.69 -11.04 28.46
N GLY A 79 -2.84 -11.84 29.12
CA GLY A 79 -1.43 -11.98 28.78
C GLY A 79 -1.23 -12.60 27.40
N PHE A 80 -2.01 -13.61 27.04
CA PHE A 80 -1.98 -14.22 25.71
C PHE A 80 -2.50 -13.24 24.64
N GLY A 81 -3.59 -12.52 24.92
CA GLY A 81 -4.10 -11.49 24.01
C GLY A 81 -3.10 -10.35 23.80
N ALA A 82 -2.45 -9.89 24.87
CA ALA A 82 -1.38 -8.90 24.79
C ALA A 82 -0.17 -9.43 24.02
N TYR A 83 0.24 -10.67 24.26
CA TYR A 83 1.31 -11.32 23.50
C TYR A 83 0.99 -11.43 22.01
N MET A 84 -0.23 -11.84 21.66
CA MET A 84 -0.68 -11.91 20.26
C MET A 84 -0.79 -10.53 19.60
N MET A 85 -1.11 -9.49 20.36
CA MET A 85 -1.18 -8.11 19.87
C MET A 85 0.21 -7.46 19.72
N LEU A 86 1.18 -7.88 20.54
CA LEU A 86 2.53 -7.30 20.58
C LEU A 86 3.58 -8.13 19.83
N ARG A 87 3.27 -9.38 19.46
CA ARG A 87 4.20 -10.21 18.70
C ARG A 87 4.31 -9.67 17.27
N PRO A 88 5.53 -9.56 16.71
CA PRO A 88 5.72 -9.26 15.29
C PRO A 88 5.00 -10.32 14.44
N TYR A 89 4.33 -9.89 13.37
CA TYR A 89 3.79 -10.83 12.39
C TYR A 89 4.96 -11.59 11.73
N PRO A 90 5.00 -12.94 11.81
CA PRO A 90 6.09 -13.70 11.23
C PRO A 90 6.11 -13.54 9.70
N GLN A 91 7.30 -13.35 9.13
CA GLN A 91 7.48 -13.32 7.68
C GLN A 91 7.07 -14.70 7.10
N PRO A 92 6.12 -14.75 6.15
CA PRO A 92 5.73 -16.01 5.52
C PRO A 92 6.84 -16.53 4.60
N ASP A 93 6.83 -17.82 4.36
CA ASP A 93 7.66 -18.47 3.35
C ASP A 93 7.09 -18.18 1.94
N TYR A 94 7.80 -17.37 1.17
CA TYR A 94 7.33 -16.97 -0.16
C TYR A 94 7.32 -18.14 -1.17
N GLU A 95 7.99 -19.25 -0.88
CA GLU A 95 7.99 -20.46 -1.71
C GLU A 95 6.83 -21.39 -1.35
N ASP A 96 6.59 -21.59 -0.05
CA ASP A 96 5.70 -22.66 0.44
C ASP A 96 4.35 -22.16 0.98
N ASP A 97 4.26 -20.96 1.58
CA ASP A 97 3.05 -20.52 2.30
C ASP A 97 1.93 -20.07 1.35
N PRO A 98 0.65 -20.08 1.74
CA PRO A 98 -0.46 -19.66 0.89
C PRO A 98 -0.34 -18.22 0.35
N LEU A 99 -0.80 -17.98 -0.89
CA LEU A 99 -0.74 -16.65 -1.53
C LEU A 99 -1.50 -15.57 -0.76
N ASP A 100 -2.62 -15.89 -0.12
CA ASP A 100 -3.39 -14.94 0.67
C ASP A 100 -2.60 -14.47 1.89
N GLU A 101 -1.79 -15.33 2.50
CA GLU A 101 -0.90 -14.98 3.60
C GLU A 101 0.26 -14.08 3.13
N ILE A 102 0.88 -14.42 1.99
CA ILE A 102 1.96 -13.63 1.38
C ILE A 102 1.46 -12.26 0.94
N PHE A 103 0.32 -12.20 0.25
CA PHE A 103 -0.31 -10.94 -0.12
C PHE A 103 -0.67 -10.15 1.12
N ASN A 104 -1.25 -10.77 2.15
CA ASN A 104 -1.58 -10.07 3.38
C ASN A 104 -0.35 -9.44 4.04
N TYR A 105 0.75 -10.20 4.15
CA TYR A 105 2.03 -9.72 4.68
C TYR A 105 2.61 -8.57 3.85
N THR A 106 2.79 -8.78 2.55
CA THR A 106 3.45 -7.82 1.64
C THR A 106 2.65 -6.53 1.49
N LEU A 107 1.33 -6.62 1.47
CA LEU A 107 0.46 -5.53 1.04
C LEU A 107 -0.15 -4.75 2.21
N PHE A 108 -0.39 -5.41 3.35
CA PHE A 108 -1.20 -4.84 4.43
C PHE A 108 -0.49 -4.82 5.79
N GLN A 109 0.62 -5.53 5.98
CA GLN A 109 1.32 -5.55 7.26
C GLN A 109 2.44 -4.50 7.33
N ASN A 110 2.57 -3.87 8.50
CA ASN A 110 3.61 -2.86 8.74
C ASN A 110 5.01 -3.48 8.82
N GLU A 111 5.08 -4.76 9.16
CA GLU A 111 6.30 -5.54 9.26
C GLU A 111 7.05 -5.55 7.92
N PHE A 112 6.35 -5.69 6.80
CA PHE A 112 6.94 -5.57 5.47
C PHE A 112 7.61 -4.21 5.29
N ASN A 113 6.92 -3.11 5.66
CA ASN A 113 7.45 -1.75 5.54
C ASN A 113 8.65 -1.47 6.46
N ASN A 114 8.84 -2.26 7.52
CA ASN A 114 9.99 -2.15 8.43
C ASN A 114 11.23 -2.91 7.93
N LEU A 115 11.11 -3.72 6.87
CA LEU A 115 12.23 -4.43 6.28
C LEU A 115 13.16 -3.46 5.51
N PRO A 116 14.47 -3.79 5.43
CA PRO A 116 15.38 -3.12 4.50
C PRO A 116 14.82 -3.10 3.08
N VAL A 117 15.19 -2.09 2.29
CA VAL A 117 14.69 -1.90 0.92
C VAL A 117 14.99 -3.12 0.06
N GLU A 118 16.20 -3.65 0.18
CA GLU A 118 16.72 -4.79 -0.56
C GLU A 118 15.88 -6.04 -0.26
N GLU A 119 15.54 -6.25 1.01
CA GLU A 119 14.70 -7.36 1.43
C GLU A 119 13.27 -7.21 0.90
N ARG A 120 12.69 -6.01 0.95
CA ARG A 120 11.36 -5.75 0.35
C ARG A 120 11.35 -6.04 -1.14
N VAL A 121 12.38 -5.61 -1.87
CA VAL A 121 12.51 -5.87 -3.31
C VAL A 121 12.60 -7.37 -3.58
N ARG A 122 13.46 -8.09 -2.85
CA ARG A 122 13.64 -9.54 -2.97
C ARG A 122 12.32 -10.29 -2.76
N LEU A 123 11.55 -9.91 -1.75
CA LEU A 123 10.25 -10.53 -1.46
C LEU A 123 9.20 -10.24 -2.53
N VAL A 124 9.15 -9.01 -3.05
CA VAL A 124 8.27 -8.69 -4.18
C VAL A 124 8.66 -9.48 -5.43
N GLY A 125 9.96 -9.62 -5.71
CA GLY A 125 10.48 -10.46 -6.78
C GLY A 125 10.06 -11.92 -6.66
N SER A 126 10.18 -12.50 -5.45
CA SER A 126 9.71 -13.86 -5.16
C SER A 126 8.21 -14.01 -5.37
N LEU A 127 7.41 -13.01 -4.95
CA LEU A 127 5.98 -12.99 -5.17
C LEU A 127 5.62 -12.93 -6.67
N VAL A 128 6.27 -12.06 -7.45
CA VAL A 128 6.08 -11.98 -8.90
C VAL A 128 6.41 -13.31 -9.56
N LYS A 129 7.60 -13.87 -9.27
CA LYS A 129 8.03 -15.16 -9.81
C LYS A 129 7.04 -16.28 -9.47
N ARG A 130 6.52 -16.30 -8.25
CA ARG A 130 5.52 -17.27 -7.82
C ARG A 130 4.21 -17.11 -8.60
N VAL A 131 3.71 -15.89 -8.73
CA VAL A 131 2.50 -15.60 -9.52
C VAL A 131 2.67 -16.00 -10.98
N GLU A 132 3.85 -15.78 -11.57
CA GLU A 132 4.15 -16.21 -12.95
C GLU A 132 4.26 -17.73 -13.11
N SER A 133 4.78 -18.42 -12.08
CA SER A 133 4.89 -19.88 -12.08
C SER A 133 3.53 -20.58 -11.95
N MET A 134 2.51 -19.86 -11.47
CA MET A 134 1.14 -20.35 -11.40
C MET A 134 0.48 -20.27 -12.78
N GLY A 135 0.31 -21.42 -13.42
CA GLY A 135 -0.28 -21.55 -14.76
C GLY A 135 -1.73 -21.05 -14.87
N GLY A 136 -2.24 -20.91 -16.09
CA GLY A 136 -3.48 -20.21 -16.45
C GLY A 136 -4.80 -20.65 -15.77
N SER A 137 -4.82 -21.74 -14.99
CA SER A 137 -5.97 -22.09 -14.13
C SER A 137 -6.06 -21.24 -12.85
N ASP A 138 -4.94 -20.69 -12.37
CA ASP A 138 -4.91 -19.86 -11.15
C ASP A 138 -4.96 -18.36 -11.44
N GLY A 139 -4.83 -17.95 -12.71
CA GLY A 139 -5.05 -16.57 -13.14
C GLY A 139 -6.46 -16.06 -12.83
N THR A 140 -7.43 -16.97 -12.64
CA THR A 140 -8.79 -16.61 -12.20
C THR A 140 -8.81 -16.16 -10.73
N LEU A 141 -7.96 -16.74 -9.87
CA LEU A 141 -7.82 -16.30 -8.47
C LEU A 141 -7.15 -14.92 -8.40
N LEU A 142 -6.11 -14.69 -9.21
CA LEU A 142 -5.45 -13.37 -9.28
C LEU A 142 -6.40 -12.30 -9.82
N ALA A 143 -7.19 -12.61 -10.85
CA ALA A 143 -8.20 -11.72 -11.38
C ALA A 143 -9.34 -11.46 -10.38
N ALA A 144 -9.78 -12.48 -9.64
CA ALA A 144 -10.78 -12.33 -8.58
C ALA A 144 -10.26 -11.50 -7.41
N PHE A 145 -8.99 -11.67 -7.04
CA PHE A 145 -8.30 -10.84 -6.05
C PHE A 145 -8.21 -9.38 -6.53
N ALA A 146 -7.74 -9.14 -7.76
CA ALA A 146 -7.68 -7.81 -8.35
C ALA A 146 -9.07 -7.14 -8.47
N ALA A 147 -10.11 -7.92 -8.79
CA ALA A 147 -11.49 -7.44 -8.82
C ALA A 147 -12.07 -7.20 -7.40
N GLY A 148 -11.57 -7.92 -6.39
CA GLY A 148 -11.95 -7.77 -4.99
C GLY A 148 -11.28 -6.59 -4.28
N ILE A 149 -10.13 -6.13 -4.79
CA ILE A 149 -9.48 -4.91 -4.32
C ILE A 149 -10.28 -3.70 -4.84
N SER A 150 -11.12 -3.12 -3.99
CA SER A 150 -11.87 -1.91 -4.31
C SER A 150 -11.70 -0.83 -3.23
N GLY A 151 -11.83 0.44 -3.65
CA GLY A 151 -11.81 1.60 -2.76
C GLY A 151 -10.52 1.70 -1.93
N ALA A 152 -10.68 1.83 -0.60
CA ALA A 152 -9.60 2.11 0.34
C ALA A 152 -8.45 1.08 0.33
N ALA A 153 -8.74 -0.20 0.02
CA ALA A 153 -7.70 -1.21 -0.08
C ALA A 153 -6.76 -0.95 -1.26
N ARG A 154 -7.32 -0.49 -2.40
CA ARG A 154 -6.52 -0.10 -3.56
C ARG A 154 -5.66 1.13 -3.26
N ASP A 155 -6.23 2.12 -2.60
CA ASP A 155 -5.51 3.34 -2.25
C ASP A 155 -4.33 3.04 -1.32
N GLN A 156 -4.52 2.13 -0.35
CA GLN A 156 -3.45 1.66 0.55
C GLN A 156 -2.35 0.90 -0.20
N LEU A 157 -2.71 0.11 -1.22
CA LEU A 157 -1.74 -0.57 -2.06
C LEU A 157 -0.91 0.40 -2.89
N GLU A 158 -1.57 1.34 -3.56
CA GLU A 158 -0.91 2.40 -4.32
C GLU A 158 -0.03 3.25 -3.39
N GLU A 159 -0.44 3.44 -2.14
CA GLU A 159 0.32 4.11 -1.09
C GLU A 159 1.60 3.38 -0.71
N ASN A 160 1.50 2.11 -0.34
CA ASN A 160 2.64 1.29 0.07
C ASN A 160 3.63 1.11 -1.09
N ALA A 161 3.13 0.89 -2.31
CA ALA A 161 3.97 0.79 -3.50
C ALA A 161 4.71 2.10 -3.82
N SER A 162 4.04 3.25 -3.65
CA SER A 162 4.68 4.56 -3.84
C SER A 162 5.77 4.82 -2.81
N GLN A 163 5.53 4.43 -1.54
CA GLN A 163 6.53 4.55 -0.48
C GLN A 163 7.74 3.64 -0.75
N LEU A 164 7.51 2.39 -1.15
CA LEU A 164 8.58 1.47 -1.52
C LEU A 164 9.44 2.03 -2.65
N MET A 165 8.82 2.58 -3.71
CA MET A 165 9.53 3.20 -4.81
C MET A 165 10.36 4.42 -4.36
N LEU A 166 9.85 5.22 -3.42
CA LEU A 166 10.61 6.34 -2.86
C LEU A 166 11.80 5.88 -2.03
N ASP A 167 11.59 4.88 -1.17
CA ASP A 167 12.66 4.33 -0.33
C ASP A 167 13.75 3.69 -1.20
N PHE A 168 13.34 3.01 -2.28
CA PHE A 168 14.22 2.47 -3.32
C PHE A 168 15.06 3.57 -3.97
N MET A 169 14.43 4.62 -4.47
CA MET A 169 15.15 5.73 -5.11
C MET A 169 16.02 6.50 -4.11
N ASP A 170 15.58 6.66 -2.87
CA ASP A 170 16.34 7.34 -1.81
C ASP A 170 17.55 6.53 -1.33
N HIS A 171 17.47 5.20 -1.35
CA HIS A 171 18.61 4.32 -1.08
C HIS A 171 19.77 4.64 -2.03
N PHE A 172 19.51 4.63 -3.33
CA PHE A 172 20.49 5.01 -4.35
C PHE A 172 20.92 6.48 -4.28
N ALA A 173 19.99 7.38 -3.98
CA ALA A 173 20.28 8.81 -3.96
C ALA A 173 21.07 9.26 -2.71
N LYS A 174 21.12 8.46 -1.64
CA LYS A 174 21.93 8.75 -0.44
C LYS A 174 23.42 8.56 -0.70
N ASP A 175 23.76 7.53 -1.45
CA ASP A 175 25.15 7.14 -1.71
C ASP A 175 25.69 7.79 -3.01
N TYR A 176 24.84 8.54 -3.72
CA TYR A 176 25.24 9.41 -4.81
C TYR A 176 26.08 10.59 -4.30
N ASP A 177 27.37 10.34 -4.05
CA ASP A 177 28.35 11.35 -3.68
C ASP A 177 28.74 12.17 -4.91
N THR A 178 28.53 13.48 -4.83
CA THR A 178 29.03 14.43 -5.82
C THR A 178 30.40 14.89 -5.36
N THR A 179 31.42 14.07 -5.60
CA THR A 179 32.82 14.30 -5.23
C THR A 179 33.44 15.56 -5.84
N GLY A 180 32.71 16.28 -6.69
CA GLY A 180 33.17 17.48 -7.40
C GLY A 180 34.07 17.18 -8.60
N ASP A 181 34.47 15.92 -8.77
CA ASP A 181 35.21 15.42 -9.93
C ASP A 181 34.22 14.87 -10.98
N PRO A 182 34.14 15.49 -12.18
CA PRO A 182 33.26 15.04 -13.25
C PRO A 182 33.51 13.59 -13.69
N ALA A 183 34.76 13.10 -13.68
CA ALA A 183 35.07 11.74 -14.11
C ALA A 183 34.57 10.71 -13.09
N ALA A 184 34.86 10.93 -11.80
CA ALA A 184 34.31 10.10 -10.73
C ALA A 184 32.77 10.14 -10.69
N GLN A 185 32.17 11.29 -11.02
CA GLN A 185 30.72 11.43 -11.07
C GLN A 185 30.10 10.59 -12.20
N GLU A 186 30.73 10.52 -13.37
CA GLU A 186 30.28 9.66 -14.48
C GLU A 186 30.37 8.18 -14.16
N ASP A 187 31.46 7.74 -13.53
CA ASP A 187 31.60 6.35 -13.09
C ASP A 187 30.58 5.99 -12.01
N ASN A 188 30.30 6.90 -11.08
CA ASN A 188 29.23 6.74 -10.09
C ASN A 188 27.85 6.60 -10.77
N ILE A 189 27.54 7.41 -11.78
CA ILE A 189 26.27 7.30 -12.53
C ILE A 189 26.20 5.97 -13.30
N ARG A 190 27.31 5.52 -13.90
CA ARG A 190 27.36 4.22 -14.57
C ARG A 190 27.04 3.09 -13.59
N GLN A 191 27.71 3.05 -12.45
CA GLN A 191 27.48 2.04 -11.43
C GLN A 191 26.04 2.10 -10.91
N LEU A 192 25.52 3.30 -10.69
CA LEU A 192 24.14 3.53 -10.27
C LEU A 192 23.12 2.91 -11.24
N ILE A 193 23.29 3.11 -12.55
CA ILE A 193 22.40 2.54 -13.58
C ILE A 193 22.45 1.01 -13.54
N VAL A 194 23.65 0.44 -13.38
CA VAL A 194 23.85 -1.01 -13.28
C VAL A 194 23.13 -1.55 -12.04
N ASP A 195 23.37 -0.96 -10.87
CA ASP A 195 22.81 -1.43 -9.61
C ASP A 195 21.28 -1.28 -9.59
N MET A 196 20.76 -0.15 -10.09
CA MET A 196 19.31 0.06 -10.26
C MET A 196 18.69 -0.98 -11.21
N THR A 197 19.38 -1.31 -12.30
CA THR A 197 18.90 -2.32 -13.26
C THR A 197 18.89 -3.70 -12.63
N ARG A 198 19.98 -4.11 -11.98
CA ARG A 198 20.08 -5.41 -11.30
C ARG A 198 19.00 -5.56 -10.22
N LEU A 199 18.78 -4.52 -9.43
CA LEU A 199 17.76 -4.54 -8.38
C LEU A 199 16.34 -4.52 -8.98
N ALA A 200 16.12 -3.85 -10.11
CA ALA A 200 14.86 -3.93 -10.84
C ALA A 200 14.61 -5.33 -11.45
N GLU A 201 15.64 -6.02 -11.92
CA GLU A 201 15.54 -7.41 -12.37
C GLU A 201 15.20 -8.36 -11.22
N GLU A 202 15.75 -8.11 -10.03
CA GLU A 202 15.38 -8.84 -8.81
C GLU A 202 13.92 -8.58 -8.45
N PHE A 203 13.46 -7.31 -8.54
CA PHE A 203 12.06 -6.94 -8.34
C PHE A 203 11.12 -7.62 -9.35
N ASP A 204 11.51 -7.75 -10.62
CA ASP A 204 10.75 -8.45 -11.65
C ASP A 204 10.83 -9.98 -11.50
N GLY A 205 11.70 -10.49 -10.62
CA GLY A 205 11.94 -11.92 -10.43
C GLY A 205 12.68 -12.58 -11.61
N ARG A 206 13.32 -11.79 -12.48
CA ARG A 206 13.93 -12.21 -13.74
C ARG A 206 15.36 -11.66 -13.92
N PRO A 207 16.33 -12.14 -13.13
CA PRO A 207 17.73 -11.77 -13.33
C PRO A 207 18.21 -12.24 -14.71
N THR A 208 18.75 -11.33 -15.52
CA THR A 208 19.09 -11.62 -16.92
C THR A 208 20.54 -12.08 -17.11
N GLY A 209 21.36 -12.04 -16.06
CA GLY A 209 22.77 -12.45 -16.09
C GLY A 209 23.66 -11.58 -16.98
N LYS A 210 23.16 -10.43 -17.44
CA LYS A 210 23.89 -9.49 -18.30
C LYS A 210 25.14 -8.95 -17.61
N SER A 211 26.17 -8.67 -18.41
CA SER A 211 27.33 -7.91 -17.95
C SER A 211 26.97 -6.44 -17.77
N ASP A 212 27.77 -5.72 -16.99
CA ASP A 212 27.56 -4.29 -16.73
C ASP A 212 27.63 -3.49 -18.04
N GLU A 213 28.51 -3.87 -18.97
CA GLU A 213 28.61 -3.26 -20.30
C GLU A 213 27.34 -3.48 -21.13
N GLN A 214 26.75 -4.68 -21.07
CA GLN A 214 25.51 -4.99 -21.78
C GLN A 214 24.33 -4.19 -21.21
N ILE A 215 24.25 -4.07 -19.88
CA ILE A 215 23.24 -3.24 -19.21
C ILE A 215 23.37 -1.78 -19.69
N MET A 216 24.60 -1.26 -19.73
CA MET A 216 24.84 0.11 -20.18
C MET A 216 24.51 0.32 -21.66
N GLU A 217 24.89 -0.61 -22.54
CA GLU A 217 24.55 -0.55 -23.97
C GLU A 217 23.03 -0.50 -24.18
N GLU A 218 22.29 -1.37 -23.48
CA GLU A 218 20.83 -1.36 -23.53
C GLU A 218 20.23 -0.08 -22.97
N ALA A 219 20.78 0.46 -21.87
CA ALA A 219 20.31 1.71 -21.27
C ALA A 219 20.48 2.89 -22.23
N PHE A 220 21.63 3.01 -22.90
CA PHE A 220 21.85 4.02 -23.94
C PHE A 220 20.92 3.82 -25.14
N ALA A 221 20.79 2.59 -25.64
CA ALA A 221 19.91 2.30 -26.76
C ALA A 221 18.43 2.61 -26.44
N GLN A 222 18.00 2.34 -25.20
CA GLN A 222 16.66 2.67 -24.71
C GLN A 222 16.48 4.19 -24.60
N ALA A 223 17.44 4.89 -24.02
CA ALA A 223 17.39 6.35 -23.91
C ALA A 223 17.31 7.03 -25.28
N GLU A 224 18.04 6.52 -26.28
CA GLU A 224 17.98 7.03 -27.65
C GLU A 224 16.60 6.79 -28.28
N ARG A 225 16.02 5.59 -28.11
CA ARG A 225 14.65 5.30 -28.57
C ARG A 225 13.64 6.25 -27.92
N ASP A 226 13.74 6.45 -26.62
CA ASP A 226 12.84 7.33 -25.88
C ASP A 226 12.98 8.78 -26.33
N GLN A 227 14.22 9.28 -26.51
CA GLN A 227 14.45 10.61 -27.09
C GLN A 227 13.78 10.79 -28.45
N ARG A 228 13.88 9.79 -29.34
CA ARG A 228 13.25 9.84 -30.66
C ARG A 228 11.74 9.90 -30.55
N VAL A 229 11.13 9.12 -29.65
CA VAL A 229 9.68 9.14 -29.39
C VAL A 229 9.23 10.50 -28.84
N PHE A 230 9.98 11.07 -27.89
CA PHE A 230 9.65 12.37 -27.31
C PHE A 230 9.77 13.53 -28.31
N ARG A 231 10.68 13.44 -29.28
CA ARG A 231 10.85 14.44 -30.34
C ARG A 231 9.84 14.30 -31.48
N ASP A 232 9.17 13.15 -31.59
CA ASP A 232 8.16 12.91 -32.61
C ASP A 232 6.81 13.59 -32.23
N PRO A 233 6.34 14.59 -33.00
CA PRO A 233 5.08 15.28 -32.70
C PRO A 233 3.84 14.37 -32.71
N ASN A 234 3.91 13.23 -33.41
CA ASN A 234 2.80 12.29 -33.57
C ASN A 234 2.87 11.08 -32.62
N ARG A 235 4.01 10.88 -31.95
CA ARG A 235 4.23 9.75 -31.02
C ARG A 235 4.66 10.18 -29.62
N GLY A 236 4.92 11.46 -29.42
CA GLY A 236 5.21 12.03 -28.12
C GLY A 236 4.04 11.87 -27.14
N PRO A 237 4.30 11.90 -25.83
CA PRO A 237 3.26 11.75 -24.83
C PRO A 237 2.24 12.90 -24.95
N SER A 238 0.96 12.55 -24.96
CA SER A 238 -0.11 13.55 -25.01
C SER A 238 -0.02 14.53 -23.84
N LEU A 239 -0.38 15.80 -24.07
CA LEU A 239 -0.39 16.83 -23.02
C LEU A 239 -1.24 16.43 -21.80
N ALA A 240 -2.37 15.75 -22.04
CA ALA A 240 -3.22 15.21 -20.99
C ALA A 240 -2.57 14.04 -20.24
N GLY A 241 -1.77 13.21 -20.92
CA GLY A 241 -0.97 12.15 -20.29
C GLY A 241 0.12 12.72 -19.38
N VAL A 242 0.86 13.72 -19.87
CA VAL A 242 1.89 14.42 -19.09
C VAL A 242 1.29 15.07 -17.85
N SER A 243 0.18 15.82 -17.99
CA SER A 243 -0.48 16.47 -16.84
C SER A 243 -0.95 15.47 -15.78
N ARG A 244 -1.51 14.32 -16.19
CA ARG A 244 -1.90 13.25 -15.27
C ARG A 244 -0.70 12.64 -14.54
N PHE A 245 0.39 12.39 -15.27
CA PHE A 245 1.62 11.87 -14.68
C PHE A 245 2.24 12.87 -13.70
N THR A 246 2.33 14.15 -14.06
CA THR A 246 2.83 15.20 -13.17
C THR A 246 2.00 15.32 -11.91
N ASN A 247 0.66 15.28 -12.03
CA ASN A 247 -0.23 15.33 -10.87
C ASN A 247 -0.03 14.10 -9.95
N MET A 248 0.10 12.91 -10.51
CA MET A 248 0.42 11.69 -9.76
C MET A 248 1.76 11.83 -9.02
N MET A 249 2.80 12.27 -9.71
CA MET A 249 4.14 12.43 -9.14
C MET A 249 4.17 13.51 -8.05
N GLU A 250 3.43 14.60 -8.20
CA GLU A 250 3.40 15.70 -7.23
C GLU A 250 2.54 15.35 -6.01
N ASN A 251 1.31 14.89 -6.22
CA ASN A 251 0.32 14.74 -5.16
C ASN A 251 0.32 13.37 -4.48
N ARG A 252 0.83 12.32 -5.12
CA ARG A 252 0.84 10.96 -4.54
C ARG A 252 2.24 10.53 -4.12
N VAL A 253 3.22 10.69 -5.01
CA VAL A 253 4.61 10.31 -4.73
C VAL A 253 5.31 11.43 -3.94
N GLY A 254 5.22 12.67 -4.42
CA GLY A 254 5.85 13.83 -3.79
C GLY A 254 5.30 14.18 -2.41
N ALA A 255 4.06 13.78 -2.08
CA ALA A 255 3.47 14.02 -0.77
C ALA A 255 4.10 13.16 0.35
N ARG A 256 4.77 12.05 0.01
CA ARG A 256 5.33 11.11 1.00
C ARG A 256 6.82 11.26 1.23
N GLY A 257 7.58 11.67 0.22
CA GLY A 257 9.00 11.94 0.38
C GLY A 257 9.25 13.24 1.14
N THR A 258 10.18 13.25 2.10
CA THR A 258 10.63 14.50 2.71
C THR A 258 11.22 15.44 1.64
N PRO A 259 11.18 16.77 1.82
CA PRO A 259 11.76 17.71 0.85
C PRO A 259 13.21 17.39 0.49
N HIS A 260 13.99 16.91 1.47
CA HIS A 260 15.38 16.50 1.25
C HIS A 260 15.50 15.24 0.40
N GLN A 261 14.67 14.22 0.65
CA GLN A 261 14.66 13.00 -0.18
C GLN A 261 14.29 13.33 -1.63
N ARG A 262 13.26 14.15 -1.82
CA ARG A 262 12.83 14.60 -3.15
C ARG A 262 13.95 15.33 -3.89
N ALA A 263 14.68 16.21 -3.20
CA ALA A 263 15.78 16.96 -3.80
C ALA A 263 16.93 16.04 -4.25
N ARG A 264 17.31 15.05 -3.43
CA ARG A 264 18.34 14.06 -3.78
C ARG A 264 17.92 13.22 -4.98
N ILE A 265 16.73 12.62 -4.93
CA ILE A 265 16.19 11.80 -6.03
C ILE A 265 16.11 12.59 -7.32
N THR A 266 15.59 13.83 -7.28
CA THR A 266 15.47 14.68 -8.47
C THR A 266 16.83 14.98 -9.08
N ARG A 267 17.84 15.26 -8.25
CA ARG A 267 19.21 15.52 -8.72
C ARG A 267 19.80 14.28 -9.39
N MET A 268 19.72 13.13 -8.71
CA MET A 268 20.20 11.85 -9.22
C MET A 268 19.56 11.52 -10.57
N MET A 269 18.23 11.60 -10.67
CA MET A 269 17.49 11.30 -11.91
C MET A 269 17.84 12.27 -13.04
N ARG A 270 18.04 13.56 -12.74
CA ARG A 270 18.49 14.56 -13.71
C ARG A 270 19.87 14.21 -14.27
N ASP A 271 20.82 13.91 -13.40
CA ASP A 271 22.21 13.66 -13.79
C ASP A 271 22.31 12.34 -14.57
N MET A 272 21.58 11.30 -14.13
CA MET A 272 21.44 10.03 -14.87
C MET A 272 20.83 10.25 -16.26
N THR A 273 19.79 11.08 -16.35
CA THR A 273 19.18 11.43 -17.65
C THR A 273 20.22 12.13 -18.54
N ARG A 274 20.93 13.15 -18.03
CA ARG A 274 21.96 13.85 -18.80
C ARG A 274 23.05 12.89 -19.29
N TYR A 275 23.52 12.01 -18.41
CA TYR A 275 24.51 10.99 -18.74
C TYR A 275 24.05 10.09 -19.91
N LEU A 276 22.84 9.53 -19.82
CA LEU A 276 22.27 8.67 -20.86
C LEU A 276 22.02 9.40 -22.19
N ARG A 277 21.90 10.73 -22.15
CA ARG A 277 21.73 11.57 -23.35
C ARG A 277 23.06 12.07 -23.92
N ASN A 278 24.18 11.67 -23.33
CA ASN A 278 25.50 12.19 -23.66
C ASN A 278 25.59 13.73 -23.51
N GLU A 279 24.94 14.26 -22.47
CA GLU A 279 24.95 15.67 -22.09
C GLU A 279 25.92 15.92 -20.92
N ASP A 280 26.48 17.12 -20.84
CA ASP A 280 27.27 17.61 -19.73
C ASP A 280 26.41 17.62 -18.44
N LEU A 281 26.95 17.05 -17.36
CA LEU A 281 26.20 16.86 -16.12
C LEU A 281 25.88 18.19 -15.42
N ALA A 282 26.68 19.23 -15.62
CA ALA A 282 26.46 20.55 -15.04
C ALA A 282 25.53 21.40 -15.90
N THR A 283 25.87 21.57 -17.19
CA THR A 283 25.17 22.50 -18.10
C THR A 283 23.95 21.85 -18.75
N GLY A 284 23.96 20.54 -18.99
CA GLY A 284 22.96 19.84 -19.80
C GLY A 284 23.13 20.04 -21.31
N GLU A 285 24.26 20.59 -21.75
CA GLU A 285 24.59 20.75 -23.17
C GLU A 285 25.20 19.45 -23.73
N PRO A 286 25.04 19.14 -25.03
CA PRO A 286 25.64 17.95 -25.62
C PRO A 286 27.17 17.91 -25.44
N LYS A 287 27.72 16.79 -24.97
CA LYS A 287 29.17 16.59 -24.91
C LYS A 287 29.73 16.47 -26.33
N GLY A 288 30.47 17.49 -26.76
CA GLY A 288 31.02 17.59 -28.12
C GLY A 288 30.20 18.46 -29.09
N GLY A 289 29.28 19.28 -28.59
CA GLY A 289 28.50 20.22 -29.40
C GLY A 289 29.34 21.37 -29.98
N GLY A 290 29.63 21.26 -31.28
CA GLY A 290 29.42 22.34 -32.23
C GLY A 290 28.10 22.12 -32.96
#